data_AF-A0AAE3WG29-F1
#
_entry.id   AF-A0AAE3WG29-F1
#
_cell.length_a   1.000
_cell.length_b   1.000
_cell.length_c   1.000
_cell.angle_alpha   90.00
_cell.angle_beta   90.00
_cell.angle_gamma   90.00
#
_symmetry.space_group_name_H-M   'P 1'
#
loop_
_entity.id
_entity.type
_entity.pdbx_description
1 polymer ?
#
loop_
_entity_poly.entity_id
_entity_poly.type
_entity_poly.pdbx_seq_one_letter_code
_entity_poly.pdbx_strand_id
1 'polypeptide(L)' 'MALVIVMLSGVAGGIAALVALIFYNVSLMQALALYLVSSIVPVALVMAGVFLYIQITRAMATHDRHAEVHRAHR' A
#
# COMPACT_ATOMS: atom_id res chain seq x y z
N MET A 1 11.61 -1.09 2.48
CA MET A 1 10.90 -0.10 1.64
C MET A 1 9.44 0.07 2.05
N ALA A 2 8.60 -0.97 2.03
CA ALA A 2 7.19 -0.88 2.46
C ALA A 2 7.01 -0.34 3.90
N LEU A 3 7.81 -0.83 4.85
CA LEU A 3 7.82 -0.36 6.25
C LEU A 3 8.12 1.15 6.38
N VAL A 4 9.00 1.67 5.53
CA VAL A 4 9.34 3.11 5.48
C VAL A 4 8.15 3.91 4.95
N ILE A 5 7.46 3.40 3.93
CA ILE A 5 6.26 4.05 3.38
C ILE A 5 5.12 4.07 4.42
N VAL A 6 4.98 3.01 5.21
CA VAL A 6 4.01 2.96 6.32
C VAL A 6 4.31 4.03 7.37
N MET A 7 5.57 4.15 7.79
CA MET A 7 5.98 5.20 8.74
C MET A 7 5.79 6.61 8.17
N LEU A 8 6.21 6.84 6.92
CA LEU A 8 6.05 8.13 6.26
C LEU A 8 4.58 8.50 6.04
N SER A 9 3.70 7.52 5.80
CA SER A 9 2.27 7.76 5.63
C SER A 9 1.61 8.28 6.92
N GLY A 10 1.97 7.73 8.08
CA GLY A 10 1.47 8.24 9.37
C GLY A 10 1.96 9.65 9.69
N VAL A 11 3.24 9.94 9.40
CA VAL A 11 3.83 11.28 9.59
C VAL A 11 3.17 12.30 8.65
N ALA A 12 3.01 11.95 7.37
CA ALA A 12 2.36 12.81 6.38
C ALA A 12 0.90 13.10 6.75
N GLY A 13 0.17 12.10 7.26
CA GLY A 13 -1.20 12.30 7.71
C GLY A 13 -1.30 13.18 8.95
N GLY A 14 -0.36 13.06 9.89
CA GLY A 14 -0.27 13.94 11.05
C GLY A 14 -0.02 15.40 10.65
N ILE A 15 0.91 15.63 9.72
CA ILE A 15 1.20 16.97 9.18
C ILE A 15 -0.03 17.53 8.45
N ALA A 16 -0.68 16.74 7.60
CA ALA A 16 -1.87 17.18 6.87
C ALA A 16 -3.03 17.57 7.81
N ALA A 17 -3.24 16.80 8.88
CA ALA A 17 -4.27 17.10 9.88
C ALA A 17 -3.95 18.36 10.69
N LEU A 18 -2.68 18.55 11.11
CA LEU A 18 -2.23 19.76 11.79
C LEU A 18 -2.36 21.00 10.90
N VAL A 19 -1.95 20.91 9.63
CA VAL A 19 -2.08 22.00 8.66
C VAL A 19 -3.56 22.34 8.44
N ALA A 20 -4.43 21.34 8.30
CA ALA A 20 -5.86 21.56 8.15
C ALA A 20 -6.44 22.28 9.38
N LEU A 21 -6.13 21.81 10.59
CA LEU A 21 -6.64 22.38 11.82
C LEU A 21 -6.19 23.85 12.02
N ILE A 22 -4.91 24.13 11.76
CA ILE A 22 -4.31 25.44 12.03
C ILE A 22 -4.65 26.47 10.96
N PHE A 23 -4.57 26.10 9.68
CA PHE A 23 -4.67 27.05 8.57
C PHE A 23 -6.07 27.15 7.96
N TYR A 24 -6.90 26.12 8.11
CA TYR A 24 -8.22 26.05 7.50
C TYR A 24 -9.36 26.01 8.51
N ASN A 25 -9.05 26.06 9.81
CA ASN A 25 -10.01 26.09 10.92
C ASN A 25 -11.11 25.01 10.79
N VAL A 26 -10.75 23.84 10.25
CA VAL A 26 -11.65 22.70 10.13
C VAL A 26 -11.93 22.09 11.50
N SER A 27 -13.10 21.48 11.64
CA SER A 27 -13.47 20.84 12.90
C SER A 27 -12.53 19.69 13.24
N LEU A 28 -12.36 19.42 14.55
CA LEU A 28 -11.50 18.33 15.02
C LEU A 28 -11.85 16.98 14.36
N MET A 29 -13.14 16.74 14.12
CA MET A 29 -13.62 15.52 13.48
C MET A 29 -13.16 15.42 12.01
N GLN A 30 -13.12 16.54 11.29
CA GLN A 30 -12.61 16.60 9.91
C GLN A 30 -11.09 16.41 9.86
N ALA A 31 -10.35 17.01 10.79
CA ALA A 31 -8.90 16.81 10.91
C ALA A 31 -8.55 15.34 11.23
N LEU A 32 -9.31 14.70 12.11
CA LEU A 32 -9.18 13.26 12.41
C LEU A 32 -9.48 12.38 11.19
N ALA A 33 -10.52 12.71 10.42
CA ALA A 33 -10.83 11.99 9.18
C ALA A 33 -9.70 12.14 8.15
N LEU A 34 -9.14 13.34 8.00
CA LEU A 34 -8.00 13.60 7.12
C LEU A 34 -6.77 12.78 7.55
N TYR A 35 -6.44 12.79 8.84
CA TYR A 35 -5.38 11.94 9.41
C TYR A 35 -5.59 10.47 9.07
N LEU A 36 -6.80 9.96 9.29
CA LEU A 36 -7.13 8.55 9.11
C LEU A 36 -6.99 8.13 7.63
N VAL A 37 -7.55 8.92 6.71
CA VAL A 37 -7.53 8.63 5.27
C VAL A 37 -6.09 8.69 4.74
N SER A 38 -5.36 9.76 5.07
CA SER A 38 -3.98 9.94 4.61
C SER A 38 -2.98 8.96 5.22
N SER A 39 -3.29 8.36 6.37
CA SER A 39 -2.46 7.32 7.00
C SER A 39 -2.80 5.89 6.53
N ILE A 40 -4.08 5.60 6.24
CA ILE A 40 -4.51 4.24 5.91
C ILE A 40 -4.42 3.96 4.41
N VAL A 41 -4.84 4.90 3.56
CA VAL A 41 -4.93 4.67 2.11
C VAL A 41 -3.58 4.32 1.47
N PRO A 42 -2.47 5.03 1.75
CA PRO A 42 -1.18 4.69 1.15
C PRO A 42 -0.68 3.31 1.59
N VAL A 43 -0.90 2.95 2.85
CA VAL A 43 -0.54 1.64 3.40
C VAL A 43 -1.33 0.53 2.72
N ALA A 44 -2.64 0.70 2.56
CA ALA A 44 -3.50 -0.27 1.89
C ALA A 44 -3.09 -0.48 0.43
N LEU A 45 -2.76 0.60 -0.30
CA LEU A 45 -2.28 0.52 -1.68
C LEU A 45 -0.95 -0.23 -1.80
N VAL A 46 0.00 0.04 -0.91
CA VAL A 46 1.29 -0.67 -0.90
C VAL A 46 1.09 -2.16 -0.63
N MET A 47 0.27 -2.51 0.36
CA MET A 47 -0.02 -3.90 0.69
C MET A 47 -0.74 -4.63 -0.46
N ALA A 48 -1.70 -3.97 -1.11
CA ALA A 48 -2.38 -4.52 -2.28
C ALA A 48 -1.41 -4.76 -3.45
N GLY A 49 -0.50 -3.81 -3.71
CA GLY A 49 0.53 -3.95 -4.74
C GLY A 49 1.49 -5.10 -4.45
N VAL A 50 1.95 -5.23 -3.20
CA VAL A 50 2.81 -6.36 -2.78
C VAL A 50 2.07 -7.70 -2.93
N PHE A 51 0.80 -7.76 -2.56
CA PHE A 51 -0.02 -8.96 -2.71
C PHE A 51 -0.15 -9.38 -4.17
N LEU A 52 -0.50 -8.44 -5.07
CA LEU A 52 -0.58 -8.71 -6.51
C LEU A 52 0.76 -9.16 -7.08
N TYR A 53 1.86 -8.51 -6.70
CA TYR A 53 3.20 -8.89 -7.12
C TYR A 53 3.54 -10.34 -6.73
N ILE A 54 3.22 -10.75 -5.50
CA ILE A 54 3.43 -12.13 -5.04
C ILE A 54 2.59 -13.12 -5.86
N GLN A 55 1.33 -12.80 -6.11
CA GLN A 55 0.42 -13.66 -6.89
C GLN A 55 0.91 -13.82 -8.34
N ILE A 56 1.33 -12.73 -8.98
CA ILE A 56 1.85 -12.74 -10.36
C ILE A 56 3.15 -13.54 -10.44
N THR A 57 4.11 -13.28 -9.53
CA THR A 57 5.40 -13.99 -9.52
C THR A 57 5.22 -15.49 -9.29
N ARG A 58 4.29 -15.87 -8.40
CA ARG A 58 3.94 -17.29 -8.18
C ARG A 58 3.30 -17.93 -9.41
N ALA A 59 2.37 -17.23 -10.07
CA ALA A 59 1.70 -17.72 -11.26
C ALA A 59 2.66 -17.93 -12.46
N MET A 60 3.63 -17.03 -12.64
CA MET A 60 4.66 -17.19 -13.67
C MET A 60 5.59 -18.36 -13.36
N ALA A 61 6.04 -18.50 -12.10
CA ALA A 61 6.92 -19.59 -11.69
C ALA A 61 6.29 -20.99 -11.85
N THR A 62 4.97 -21.12 -11.70
CA THR A 62 4.25 -22.39 -11.99
C THR A 62 4.09 -22.66 -13.48
N HIS A 63 3.93 -21.62 -14.31
CA HIS A 63 3.81 -21.79 -15.76
C HIS A 63 5.10 -22.33 -16.39
N ASP A 64 6.25 -21.81 -15.96
CA ASP A 64 7.56 -22.28 -16.45
C ASP A 64 7.83 -23.74 -16.08
N ARG A 65 7.48 -24.16 -14.85
CA ARG A 65 7.61 -25.56 -14.42
C ARG A 65 6.72 -26.52 -15.19
N HIS A 66 5.48 -26.13 -15.51
CA HIS A 66 4.60 -26.98 -16.31
C HIS A 66 5.07 -27.10 -17.76
N ALA A 67 5.64 -26.03 -18.33
CA ALA A 67 6.21 -26.04 -19.66
C ALA A 67 7.47 -26.92 -19.75
N GLU A 68 8.33 -26.93 -18.73
CA GLU A 68 9.49 -27.83 -18.65
C GLU A 68 9.09 -29.31 -18.55
N VAL A 69 8.13 -29.64 -17.68
CA VAL A 69 7.66 -31.02 -17.51
C VAL A 69 7.02 -31.56 -18.80
N HIS A 70 6.28 -30.72 -19.54
CA HIS A 70 5.71 -31.12 -20.84
C HIS A 70 6.78 -31.34 -21.93
N ARG A 71 7.92 -30.63 -21.89
CA ARG A 71 9.03 -30.86 -22.82
C ARG A 71 9.85 -32.08 -22.45
N ALA A 72 10.01 -32.38 -21.16
CA ALA A 72 10.76 -33.55 -20.69
C ALA A 72 10.02 -34.88 -20.95
N HIS A 73 8.71 -34.85 -21.19
CA HIS A 73 7.89 -36.03 -21.47
C HIS A 73 7.70 -36.34 -22.98
N ARG A 74 8.29 -35.55 -23.89
CA ARG A 74 8.40 -35.85 -25.33
C ARG A 74 9.81 -36.32 -25.66
#